data_AF-A0A0T5VIU0-F1
#
_entry.id   AF-A0A0T5VIU0-F1
#
_cell.length_a   1.000
_cell.length_b   1.000
_cell.length_c   1.000
_cell.angle_alpha   90.00
_cell.angle_beta   90.00
_cell.angle_gamma   90.00
#
_symmetry.space_group_name_H-M   'P 1'
#
loop_
_entity.id
_entity.type
_entity.pdbx_description
1 polymer ?
#
loop_
_entity_poly.entity_id
_entity_poly.type
_entity_poly.pdbx_seq_one_letter_code
_entity_poly.pdbx_strand_id
1 'polypeptide(L)'
;MEENDFVSIWLEETGNPAIEKLAQLNLEVANKTTKVLAEKGATENDLASLLDINPDEIKRWLTGRHVFSIKTINEIVIAMAEITQREQQPEFL
;
A
#
# COMPACT_ATOMS: atom_id res chain seq x y z
N MET A 1 26.60 -6.30 -17.80
CA MET A 1 25.20 -5.81 -17.70
C MET A 1 24.82 -5.49 -19.13
N GLU A 2 23.82 -6.15 -19.70
CA GLU A 2 23.53 -6.02 -21.13
C GLU A 2 23.17 -4.58 -21.47
N GLU A 3 23.96 -3.95 -22.34
CA GLU A 3 23.87 -2.53 -22.71
C GLU A 3 22.61 -2.19 -23.54
N ASN A 4 21.69 -3.14 -23.75
CA ASN A 4 20.53 -3.00 -24.62
C ASN A 4 19.29 -3.70 -24.04
N ASP A 5 18.83 -3.30 -22.86
CA ASP A 5 17.47 -3.69 -22.44
C ASP A 5 16.45 -2.86 -23.23
N PHE A 6 16.03 -3.40 -24.38
CA PHE A 6 15.03 -2.80 -25.26
C PHE A 6 13.73 -2.42 -24.52
N VAL A 7 13.37 -3.14 -23.45
CA VAL A 7 12.18 -2.81 -22.65
C VAL A 7 12.42 -1.56 -21.83
N SER A 8 13.57 -1.45 -21.15
CA SER A 8 13.92 -0.26 -20.37
C SER A 8 14.04 0.98 -21.25
N ILE A 9 14.67 0.87 -22.42
CA ILE A 9 14.79 1.98 -23.39
C ILE A 9 13.40 2.42 -23.88
N TRP A 10 12.54 1.47 -24.24
CA TRP A 10 11.19 1.79 -24.70
C TRP A 10 10.33 2.44 -23.61
N LEU A 11 10.46 1.98 -22.35
CA LEU A 11 9.80 2.60 -21.20
C LEU A 11 10.32 4.01 -20.93
N GLU A 12 11.62 4.27 -21.08
CA GLU A 12 12.21 5.60 -20.92
C GLU A 12 11.72 6.57 -22.00
N GLU A 13 11.65 6.13 -23.26
CA GLU A 13 11.24 6.98 -24.38
C GLU A 13 9.72 7.20 -24.47
N THR A 14 8.91 6.20 -24.09
CA THR A 14 7.47 6.18 -24.40
C THR A 14 6.56 5.85 -23.22
N GLY A 15 7.15 5.49 -22.06
CA GLY A 15 6.40 5.15 -20.86
C GLY A 15 5.55 6.31 -20.34
N ASN A 16 4.51 5.98 -19.58
CA ASN A 16 3.68 6.98 -18.92
C ASN A 16 4.21 7.21 -17.49
N PRO A 17 4.79 8.38 -17.18
CA PRO A 17 5.34 8.66 -15.85
C PRO A 17 4.30 8.57 -14.72
N ALA A 18 3.01 8.77 -15.03
CA ALA A 18 1.94 8.65 -14.05
C ALA A 18 1.71 7.18 -13.62
N ILE A 19 1.91 6.22 -14.52
CA ILE A 19 1.80 4.78 -14.20
C ILE A 19 2.94 4.36 -13.29
N GLU A 20 4.16 4.76 -13.62
CA GLU A 20 5.35 4.47 -12.79
C GLU A 20 5.19 5.07 -11.40
N LYS A 21 4.79 6.34 -11.32
CA LYS A 21 4.56 7.02 -10.04
C LYS A 21 3.46 6.34 -9.20
N LEU A 22 2.38 5.87 -9.83
CA LEU A 22 1.33 5.13 -9.15
C LEU A 22 1.82 3.77 -8.62
N ALA A 23 2.61 3.05 -9.42
CA ALA A 23 3.18 1.77 -9.03
C ALA A 23 4.16 1.94 -7.85
N GLN A 24 5.04 2.95 -7.92
CA GLN A 24 5.97 3.27 -6.85
C GLN A 24 5.25 3.65 -5.55
N LEU A 25 4.21 4.50 -5.65
CA LEU A 25 3.40 4.88 -4.50
C LEU A 25 2.70 3.67 -3.86
N ASN A 26 2.13 2.78 -4.68
CA ASN A 26 1.50 1.55 -4.19
C ASN A 26 2.50 0.68 -3.41
N LEU A 27 3.69 0.46 -3.97
CA LEU A 27 4.73 -0.34 -3.32
C LEU A 27 5.21 0.29 -2.01
N GLU A 28 5.45 1.61 -2.02
CA GLU A 28 5.89 2.33 -0.83
C GLU A 28 4.86 2.25 0.30
N VAL A 29 3.59 2.50 -0.02
CA VAL A 29 2.52 2.48 0.97
C VAL A 29 2.28 1.06 1.47
N ALA A 30 2.27 0.04 0.60
CA ALA A 30 2.14 -1.36 1.01
C ALA A 30 3.23 -1.76 2.03
N ASN A 31 4.49 -1.41 1.75
CA ASN A 31 5.60 -1.69 2.66
C ASN A 31 5.46 -0.98 4.01
N LYS A 32 4.97 0.26 4.03
CA LYS A 32 4.66 0.98 5.27
C LYS A 32 3.51 0.33 6.03
N THR A 33 2.47 -0.08 5.32
CA THR A 33 1.31 -0.78 5.90
C THR A 33 1.73 -2.07 6.58
N THR A 34 2.52 -2.91 5.93
CA THR A 34 3.02 -4.16 6.55
C THR A 34 3.76 -3.88 7.86
N LYS A 35 4.58 -2.81 7.92
CA LYS A 35 5.29 -2.42 9.14
C LYS A 35 4.33 -1.96 10.24
N VAL A 36 3.41 -1.05 9.92
CA VAL A 36 2.43 -0.53 10.90
C VAL A 36 1.56 -1.65 11.46
N LEU A 37 1.08 -2.56 10.60
CA LEU A 37 0.28 -3.70 11.05
C LEU A 37 1.07 -4.60 12.00
N ALA A 38 2.32 -4.93 11.66
CA ALA A 38 3.19 -5.73 12.52
C ALA A 38 3.52 -5.04 13.86
N GLU A 39 3.83 -3.74 13.83
CA GLU A 39 4.14 -2.94 15.02
C GLU A 39 2.96 -2.80 15.98
N LYS A 40 1.73 -2.78 15.45
CA LYS A 40 0.48 -2.61 16.22
C LYS A 40 -0.27 -3.91 16.49
N GLY A 41 0.29 -5.06 16.10
CA GLY A 41 -0.39 -6.36 16.21
C GLY A 41 -1.71 -6.44 15.44
N ALA A 42 -1.90 -5.55 14.45
CA ALA A 42 -3.07 -5.53 13.59
C ALA A 42 -2.86 -6.45 12.38
N THR A 43 -3.97 -6.91 11.80
CA THR A 43 -3.96 -7.83 10.67
C THR A 43 -4.46 -7.16 9.38
N GLU A 44 -4.21 -7.81 8.24
CA GLU A 44 -4.78 -7.39 6.96
C GLU A 44 -6.31 -7.39 6.99
N ASN A 45 -6.92 -8.27 7.79
CA ASN A 45 -8.38 -8.34 7.96
C ASN A 45 -8.92 -7.13 8.75
N ASP A 46 -8.15 -6.61 9.72
CA ASP A 46 -8.54 -5.41 10.46
C ASP A 46 -8.52 -4.19 9.56
N LEU A 47 -7.48 -4.07 8.73
CA LEU A 47 -7.39 -3.01 7.72
C LEU A 47 -8.50 -3.10 6.68
N ALA A 48 -8.76 -4.32 6.18
CA ALA A 48 -9.83 -4.59 5.24
C ALA A 48 -11.20 -4.18 5.80
N SER A 49 -11.46 -4.52 7.07
CA SER A 49 -12.70 -4.17 7.77
C SER A 49 -12.85 -2.67 8.00
N LEU A 50 -11.74 -1.96 8.28
CA LEU A 50 -11.75 -0.50 8.46
C LEU A 50 -12.05 0.25 7.16
N LEU A 51 -11.62 -0.29 6.03
CA LEU A 51 -11.75 0.34 4.72
C LEU A 51 -12.96 -0.14 3.90
N ASP A 52 -13.69 -1.14 4.39
CA ASP A 52 -14.74 -1.85 3.62
C ASP A 52 -14.20 -2.40 2.28
N ILE A 53 -13.00 -2.99 2.32
CA ILE A 53 -12.32 -3.60 1.17
C ILE A 53 -12.24 -5.11 1.40
N ASN A 54 -12.30 -5.90 0.33
CA ASN A 54 -12.12 -7.34 0.42
C ASN A 54 -10.72 -7.70 1.00
N PRO A 55 -10.62 -8.52 2.05
CA PRO A 55 -9.34 -8.93 2.62
C PRO A 55 -8.37 -9.57 1.61
N ASP A 56 -8.88 -10.28 0.60
CA ASP A 56 -8.04 -10.86 -0.46
C ASP A 56 -7.41 -9.81 -1.37
N GLU A 57 -8.07 -8.67 -1.57
CA GLU A 57 -7.49 -7.55 -2.30
C GLU A 57 -6.36 -6.90 -1.52
N ILE A 58 -6.54 -6.69 -0.20
CA ILE A 58 -5.48 -6.21 0.69
C ILE A 58 -4.28 -7.16 0.65
N LYS A 59 -4.48 -8.48 0.78
CA LYS A 59 -3.39 -9.46 0.71
C LYS A 59 -2.66 -9.45 -0.64
N ARG A 60 -3.40 -9.34 -1.75
CA ARG A 60 -2.79 -9.26 -3.09
C ARG A 60 -2.02 -7.95 -3.25
N TRP A 61 -2.54 -6.85 -2.74
CA TRP A 61 -1.86 -5.55 -2.79
C TRP A 61 -0.56 -5.56 -1.98
N LEU A 62 -0.58 -6.06 -0.74
CA LEU A 62 0.62 -6.19 0.10
C LEU A 62 1.70 -7.11 -0.51
N THR A 63 1.29 -8.05 -1.38
CA THR A 63 2.19 -8.94 -2.10
C THR A 63 2.56 -8.44 -3.52
N GLY A 64 2.17 -7.21 -3.87
CA GLY A 64 2.46 -6.60 -5.17
C GLY A 64 1.67 -7.17 -6.35
N ARG A 65 0.65 -8.00 -6.09
CA ARG A 65 -0.22 -8.64 -7.11
C ARG A 65 -1.51 -7.87 -7.39
N HIS A 66 -1.69 -6.73 -6.74
CA HIS A 66 -2.80 -5.81 -6.98
C HIS A 66 -2.30 -4.38 -6.80
N VAL A 67 -2.85 -3.45 -7.60
CA VAL A 67 -2.54 -2.02 -7.53
C VAL A 67 -3.84 -1.29 -7.26
N PHE A 68 -3.84 -0.46 -6.23
CA PHE A 68 -4.96 0.41 -5.89
C PHE A 68 -4.85 1.77 -6.56
N SER A 69 -6.00 2.43 -6.70
CA SER A 69 -6.07 3.83 -7.15
C SER A 69 -5.42 4.78 -6.14
N ILE A 70 -5.03 5.98 -6.57
CA ILE A 70 -4.52 7.02 -5.65
C ILE A 70 -5.53 7.33 -4.54
N LYS A 71 -6.82 7.36 -4.87
CA LYS A 71 -7.89 7.60 -3.89
C LYS A 71 -7.86 6.55 -2.78
N THR A 72 -7.86 5.28 -3.16
CA THR A 72 -7.83 4.15 -2.22
C THR A 72 -6.52 4.12 -1.42
N ILE A 73 -5.39 4.46 -2.04
CA ILE A 73 -4.11 4.58 -1.32
C ILE A 73 -4.19 5.68 -0.24
N ASN A 74 -4.80 6.81 -0.51
CA ASN A 74 -4.98 7.86 0.49
C ASN A 74 -5.89 7.40 1.63
N GLU A 75 -6.95 6.66 1.34
CA GLU A 75 -7.83 6.06 2.35
C GLU A 75 -7.05 5.07 3.24
N ILE A 76 -6.18 4.24 2.65
CA ILE A 76 -5.29 3.34 3.41
C ILE A 76 -4.35 4.13 4.33
N VAL A 77 -3.78 5.24 3.86
CA VAL A 77 -2.90 6.09 4.69
C VAL A 77 -3.63 6.65 5.90
N ILE A 78 -4.89 7.07 5.72
CA ILE A 78 -5.73 7.55 6.83
C ILE A 78 -6.03 6.40 7.81
N ALA A 79 -6.43 5.23 7.30
CA ALA A 79 -6.70 4.04 8.12
C ALA A 79 -5.47 3.60 8.95
N MET A 80 -4.26 3.64 8.38
CA MET A 80 -3.03 3.36 9.13
C MET A 80 -2.81 4.36 10.27
N ALA A 81 -3.11 5.64 10.06
CA ALA A 81 -2.98 6.65 11.10
C ALA A 81 -3.96 6.39 12.26
N GLU A 82 -5.19 5.95 11.95
CA GLU A 82 -6.16 5.54 12.97
C GLU A 82 -5.70 4.31 13.76
N ILE A 83 -5.20 3.27 13.08
CA ILE A 83 -4.64 2.07 13.74
C ILE A 83 -3.50 2.46 14.68
N THR A 84 -2.67 3.43 14.28
CA THR A 84 -1.54 3.91 15.10
C THR A 84 -1.99 4.66 16.35
N GLN A 85 -3.13 5.35 16.31
CA GLN A 85 -3.65 6.19 17.40
C GLN A 85 -4.47 5.43 18.46
N ARG A 86 -5.01 4.25 18.13
CA ARG A 86 -5.88 3.46 19.04
C ARG A 86 -5.23 3.05 20.37
N GLU A 87 -3.90 2.97 20.44
CA GLU A 87 -3.17 2.63 21.69
C GLU A 87 -3.03 3.80 22.68
N GLN A 88 -3.40 5.03 22.30
CA GLN A 88 -3.27 6.20 23.18
C GLN A 88 -4.51 6.50 24.03
N GLN A 89 -5.57 5.71 23.92
CA GLN A 89 -6.71 5.81 24.83
C GLN A 89 -6.51 4.79 25.97
N PRO A 90 -6.08 5.22 27.18
CA PRO A 90 -6.18 4.34 28.33
C PRO A 90 -7.65 3.99 28.52
N GLU A 91 -7.95 2.71 28.71
CA GLU A 91 -9.23 2.26 29.23
C GLU A 91 -9.43 2.96 30.59
N PHE A 92 -10.24 4.01 30.61
CA PHE A 92 -10.74 4.57 31.86
C PHE A 92 -11.77 3.57 32.40
N LEU A 93 -11.35 2.79 33.40
CA LEU A 93 -12.22 2.03 34.30
C LEU A 93 -12.81 2.94 35.39
#